data_AF-A0A3M7NUP7-F1
#
_entry.id   AF-A0A3M7NUP7-F1
#
_cell.length_a   1.000
_cell.length_b   1.000
_cell.length_c   1.000
_cell.angle_alpha   90.00
_cell.angle_beta   90.00
_cell.angle_gamma   90.00
#
_symmetry.space_group_name_H-M   'P 1'
#
loop_
_entity.id
_entity.type
_entity.pdbx_description
1 polymer ?
#
loop_
_entity_poly.entity_id
_entity_poly.type
_entity_poly.pdbx_seq_one_letter_code
_entity_poly.pdbx_strand_id
1 'polypeptide(L)'
;MGFAMIKSRTDFNAALEKTENAKSLLVIEYELNIDEAEDVSIEYGVNAVPTFMLFKDGDMLPEDKITGAGDAQRKVREMIEKNLKT
;
A
#
# COMPACT_ATOMS: atom_id res chain seq x y z
N MET A 1 -6.70 0.29 -17.07
CA MET A 1 -5.46 0.01 -16.32
C MET A 1 -5.85 -0.95 -15.21
N GLY A 2 -5.27 -2.15 -15.16
CA GLY A 2 -5.64 -3.16 -14.16
C GLY A 2 -4.70 -3.08 -12.96
N PHE A 3 -5.26 -3.17 -11.76
CA PHE A 3 -4.48 -3.29 -10.53
C PHE A 3 -3.80 -4.67 -10.49
N ALA A 4 -2.56 -4.72 -10.02
CA ALA A 4 -1.93 -5.99 -9.71
C ALA A 4 -2.48 -6.49 -8.37
N MET A 5 -3.00 -7.72 -8.34
CA MET A 5 -3.58 -8.32 -7.14
C MET A 5 -2.49 -9.06 -6.35
N ILE A 6 -2.35 -8.74 -5.07
CA ILE A 6 -1.50 -9.44 -4.11
C ILE A 6 -2.35 -10.52 -3.45
N LYS A 7 -1.97 -11.78 -3.66
CA LYS A 7 -2.67 -12.96 -3.14
C LYS A 7 -1.82 -13.77 -2.17
N SER A 8 -0.55 -13.41 -2.01
CA SER A 8 0.41 -14.14 -1.18
C SER A 8 1.53 -13.24 -0.67
N ARG A 9 2.24 -13.70 0.36
CA ARG A 9 3.49 -13.08 0.82
C ARG A 9 4.53 -12.87 -0.29
N THR A 10 4.67 -13.84 -1.18
CA THR A 10 5.63 -13.76 -2.28
C THR A 10 5.29 -12.62 -3.23
N ASP A 11 4.01 -12.43 -3.55
CA ASP A 11 3.55 -11.32 -4.38
C ASP A 11 3.78 -9.98 -3.69
N PHE A 12 3.55 -9.93 -2.38
CA PHE A 12 3.77 -8.74 -1.57
C PHE A 12 5.25 -8.33 -1.55
N ASN A 13 6.16 -9.26 -1.30
CA ASN A 13 7.59 -8.98 -1.31
C ASN A 13 8.07 -8.53 -2.70
N ALA A 14 7.59 -9.18 -3.77
CA ALA A 14 7.91 -8.77 -5.14
C ALA A 14 7.35 -7.38 -5.48
N ALA A 15 6.26 -6.94 -4.84
CA ALA A 15 5.76 -5.57 -4.96
C ALA A 15 6.69 -4.57 -4.25
N LEU A 16 7.18 -4.89 -3.05
CA LEU A 16 8.14 -4.05 -2.31
C LEU A 16 9.47 -3.92 -3.08
N GLU A 17 10.03 -5.01 -3.59
CA GLU A 17 11.28 -4.95 -4.38
C GLU A 17 11.15 -4.05 -5.62
N LYS A 18 9.96 -3.99 -6.22
CA LYS A 18 9.70 -3.10 -7.36
C LYS A 18 9.66 -1.63 -6.96
N THR A 19 9.19 -1.30 -5.76
CA THR A 19 9.16 0.09 -5.28
C THR A 19 10.55 0.59 -4.93
N GLU A 20 11.40 -0.24 -4.34
CA GLU A 20 12.81 0.08 -4.02
C GLU A 20 13.65 0.40 -5.28
N ASN A 21 13.38 -0.28 -6.39
CA ASN A 21 14.16 -0.12 -7.63
C ASN A 21 13.58 0.94 -8.59
N ALA A 22 12.55 1.68 -8.19
CA ALA A 22 11.92 2.67 -9.04
C ALA A 22 12.81 3.91 -9.22
N LYS A 23 13.31 4.13 -10.44
CA LYS A 23 14.17 5.29 -10.79
C LYS A 23 13.44 6.64 -10.86
N SER A 24 12.12 6.63 -10.81
CA SER A 24 11.26 7.81 -10.84
C SER A 24 10.09 7.59 -9.90
N LEU A 25 9.49 8.67 -9.41
CA LEU A 25 8.29 8.61 -8.59
C LEU A 25 7.18 7.85 -9.33
N LEU A 26 6.86 6.65 -8.84
CA LEU A 26 5.85 5.76 -9.40
C LEU A 26 4.89 5.35 -8.28
N VAL A 27 3.62 5.73 -8.40
CA VAL A 27 2.56 5.24 -7.52
C VAL A 27 2.00 3.96 -8.15
N ILE A 28 2.24 2.82 -7.51
CA ILE A 28 1.69 1.53 -7.92
C ILE A 28 0.57 1.17 -6.95
N GLU A 29 -0.63 1.00 -7.47
CA GLU A 29 -1.78 0.55 -6.69
C GLU A 29 -1.88 -0.97 -6.77
N TYR A 30 -1.79 -1.61 -5.60
CA TYR A 30 -1.99 -3.04 -5.43
C TYR A 30 -3.28 -3.28 -4.64
N GLU A 31 -4.04 -4.29 -5.05
CA GLU A 31 -5.18 -4.77 -4.27
C GLU A 31 -4.76 -6.05 -3.55
N LEU A 32 -4.85 -6.07 -2.22
CA LEU A 32 -4.53 -7.25 -1.43
C LEU A 32 -5.82 -7.99 -1.08
N ASN A 33 -5.88 -9.28 -1.41
CA ASN A 33 -6.96 -10.14 -0.96
C ASN A 33 -6.65 -10.65 0.46
N ILE A 34 -7.43 -10.20 1.44
CA ILE A 34 -7.21 -10.51 2.86
C ILE A 34 -7.41 -12.00 3.18
N ASP A 35 -8.23 -12.71 2.41
CA ASP A 35 -8.49 -14.14 2.62
C ASP A 35 -7.34 -15.00 2.05
N GLU A 36 -6.66 -14.53 1.01
CA GLU A 36 -5.55 -15.25 0.37
C GLU A 36 -4.19 -14.87 0.98
N ALA A 37 -4.02 -13.61 1.42
CA ALA A 37 -2.83 -13.06 2.05
C ALA A 37 -3.08 -12.70 3.53
N GLU A 38 -3.66 -13.64 4.28
CA GLU A 38 -4.04 -13.44 5.69
C GLU A 38 -2.82 -13.10 6.57
N ASP A 39 -1.68 -13.73 6.32
CA ASP A 39 -0.43 -13.51 7.07
C ASP A 39 0.07 -12.07 6.94
N VAL A 40 0.06 -11.52 5.71
CA VAL A 40 0.39 -10.12 5.42
C VAL A 40 -0.63 -9.20 6.08
N SER A 41 -1.91 -9.54 5.98
CA SER A 41 -3.00 -8.73 6.55
C SER A 41 -2.88 -8.61 8.07
N ILE A 42 -2.57 -9.71 8.76
CA ILE A 42 -2.37 -9.74 10.22
C ILE A 42 -1.12 -8.95 10.61
N GLU A 43 0.00 -9.16 9.93
CA GLU A 43 1.27 -8.47 10.22
C GLU A 43 1.13 -6.95 10.11
N TYR A 44 0.47 -6.49 9.04
CA TYR A 44 0.21 -5.07 8.83
C TYR A 44 -1.10 -4.60 9.50
N GLY A 45 -1.71 -5.40 10.37
CA GLY A 45 -2.84 -4.99 11.22
C GLY A 45 -4.05 -4.47 10.45
N VAL A 46 -4.41 -5.12 9.34
CA VAL A 46 -5.63 -4.83 8.57
C VAL A 46 -6.84 -5.31 9.36
N ASN A 47 -7.63 -4.37 9.89
CA ASN A 47 -8.81 -4.67 10.72
C ASN A 47 -10.13 -4.15 10.11
N ALA A 48 -10.06 -3.46 8.97
CA ALA A 48 -11.22 -2.89 8.29
C ALA A 48 -11.01 -2.90 6.77
N VAL A 49 -12.10 -2.97 6.02
CA VAL A 49 -12.08 -2.89 4.55
C VAL A 49 -12.91 -1.68 4.10
N PRO A 50 -12.41 -0.84 3.16
CA PRO A 50 -11.05 -0.84 2.61
C PRO A 50 -10.04 -0.24 3.61
N THR A 51 -8.79 -0.70 3.52
CA THR A 51 -7.62 -0.09 4.20
C THR A 51 -6.58 0.27 3.14
N PHE A 52 -6.05 1.48 3.20
CA PHE A 52 -4.97 1.96 2.34
C PHE A 52 -3.70 2.12 3.15
N MET A 53 -2.59 1.64 2.60
CA MET A 53 -1.26 1.67 3.19
C MET A 53 -0.27 2.17 2.14
N LEU A 54 0.66 3.03 2.57
CA LEU A 54 1.70 3.54 1.70
C LEU A 54 3.06 2.97 2.11
N PHE A 55 3.81 2.56 1.10
CA PHE A 55 5.15 2.04 1.20
C PHE A 55 6.10 2.92 0.38
N LYS A 56 7.28 3.19 0.92
CA LYS A 56 8.35 3.93 0.25
C LYS A 56 9.67 3.26 0.59
N ASP A 57 10.47 2.96 -0.44
CA ASP A 57 11.79 2.35 -0.30
C ASP A 57 11.77 1.07 0.56
N GLY A 58 10.74 0.23 0.38
CA GLY A 58 10.55 -1.02 1.14
C GLY A 58 9.89 -0.84 2.51
N ASP A 59 9.91 0.37 3.07
CA ASP A 59 9.37 0.66 4.40
C ASP A 59 7.91 1.16 4.34
N MET A 60 7.10 0.70 5.29
CA MET A 60 5.77 1.27 5.50
C MET A 60 5.92 2.65 6.13
N LEU A 61 5.23 3.65 5.58
CA LEU A 61 5.24 4.99 6.17
C LEU A 61 4.45 4.97 7.50
N PRO A 62 5.05 5.44 8.61
CA PRO A 62 4.53 5.22 9.96
C PRO A 62 3.24 5.96 10.30
N GLU A 63 2.82 6.95 9.50
CA GLU A 63 1.73 7.85 9.90
C GLU A 63 0.33 7.48 9.37
N ASP A 64 0.16 6.62 8.38
CA ASP A 64 -1.09 6.74 7.59
C ASP A 64 -1.67 5.43 7.04
N LYS A 65 -2.14 4.56 7.95
CA LYS A 65 -3.21 3.62 7.57
C LYS A 65 -4.50 4.41 7.44
N ILE A 66 -5.06 4.53 6.23
CA ILE A 66 -6.42 5.05 6.08
C ILE A 66 -7.38 3.88 6.07
N THR A 67 -8.30 3.88 7.03
CA THR A 67 -9.40 2.92 7.08
C THR A 67 -10.70 3.61 6.68
N GLY A 68 -11.53 2.92 5.89
CA GLY A 68 -12.87 3.37 5.51
C GLY A 68 -12.92 4.21 4.25
N ALA A 69 -14.07 4.22 3.58
CA ALA A 69 -14.20 4.71 2.20
C ALA A 69 -14.43 6.23 2.06
N GLY A 70 -14.94 6.91 3.09
CA GLY A 70 -15.56 8.24 2.96
C GLY A 70 -14.64 9.34 2.43
N ASP A 71 -13.42 9.45 2.93
CA ASP A 71 -12.45 10.46 2.52
C ASP A 71 -11.09 9.87 2.13
N ALA A 72 -11.06 8.57 1.80
CA ALA A 72 -9.85 7.83 1.49
C ALA A 72 -9.05 8.47 0.35
N GLN A 73 -9.71 8.85 -0.75
CA GLN A 73 -9.02 9.47 -1.89
C GLN A 73 -8.30 10.77 -1.52
N ARG A 74 -8.94 11.63 -0.74
CA ARG A 74 -8.36 12.91 -0.29
C ARG A 74 -7.17 12.65 0.62
N LYS A 75 -7.33 11.76 1.61
CA LYS A 75 -6.27 11.42 2.56
C LYS A 75 -5.07 10.75 1.88
N VAL A 76 -5.31 9.81 0.95
CA VAL A 76 -4.23 9.18 0.16
C VAL A 76 -3.44 10.24 -0.60
N ARG A 77 -4.14 11.18 -1.26
CA ARG A 77 -3.47 12.29 -1.94
C ARG A 77 -2.65 13.16 -0.98
N GLU A 78 -3.22 13.55 0.16
CA GLU A 78 -2.53 14.38 1.17
C GLU A 78 -1.26 13.69 1.68
N MET A 79 -1.30 12.38 1.94
CA MET A 79 -0.12 11.61 2.31
C MET A 79 0.95 11.61 1.23
N ILE A 80 0.54 11.34 -0.02
CA ILE A 80 1.44 11.30 -1.18
C ILE A 80 2.15 12.65 -1.28
N GLU A 81 1.40 13.76 -1.23
CA GLU A 81 1.96 15.10 -1.30
C GLU A 81 2.89 15.43 -0.11
N LYS A 82 2.57 14.97 1.10
CA LYS A 82 3.41 15.16 2.29
C LYS A 82 4.76 14.44 2.18
N ASN A 83 4.75 13.20 1.68
CA ASN A 83 5.94 12.33 1.67
C ASN A 83 6.81 12.48 0.40
N LEU A 84 6.34 13.27 -0.58
CA LEU A 84 6.99 13.48 -1.87
C LEU A 84 7.47 14.91 -2.10
N LYS A 85 7.15 15.86 -1.23
CA LYS A 85 7.76 17.19 -1.27
C LYS A 85 9.25 17.06 -0.95
N THR A 86 10.06 17.16 -1.99
CA THR A 86 11.52 17.33 -1.96
C THR A 86 11.85 18.81 -1.81
#